data_AF-A0A0Q4JH15-F1
#
_entry.id   AF-A0A0Q4JH15-F1
#
_cell.length_a   1.000
_cell.length_b   1.000
_cell.length_c   1.000
_cell.angle_alpha   90.00
_cell.angle_beta   90.00
_cell.angle_gamma   90.00
#
_symmetry.space_group_name_H-M   'P 1'
#
loop_
_entity.id
_entity.type
_entity.pdbx_description
1 polymer ?
#
loop_
_entity_poly.entity_id
_entity_poly.type
_entity_poly.pdbx_seq_one_letter_code
_entity_poly.pdbx_strand_id
1 'polypeptide(L)'
;MGLFRPLLANAGFGRRVVACIGAAIGIALTMAVCAQFPWLGSDLPIIVAPLGASAVLVFAVPASPLAQPWPVVGGNILSTLVGVAVFQAIPNLTLAAGVAVGIAILMMSLCRCLHPPGGAAALTAVIGSAGIHDAGYAFAFAPVGINSIALVSIGIFYHRMTLLSYPHEPATPAAIKAAVEPGGVLPADIDAALAETPDAYDIAPEDLTLLLERAEHFAKVRRKK
;
A
#
# COMPACT_ATOMS: atom_id res chain seq x y z
N MET A 1 16.86 -13.94 24.06
CA MET A 1 16.29 -13.89 22.69
C MET A 1 14.90 -13.29 22.80
N GLY A 2 14.69 -12.08 22.26
CA GLY A 2 13.42 -11.37 22.35
C GLY A 2 12.32 -12.08 21.55
N LEU A 3 11.12 -12.16 22.13
CA LEU A 3 9.92 -12.82 21.59
C LEU A 3 9.44 -12.23 20.24
N PHE A 4 9.97 -11.08 19.83
CA PHE A 4 9.57 -10.36 18.62
C PHE A 4 10.79 -10.09 17.72
N ARG A 5 10.78 -10.67 16.52
CA ARG A 5 11.71 -10.36 15.42
C ARG A 5 10.89 -9.80 14.26
N PRO A 6 11.06 -8.53 13.88
CA PRO A 6 10.26 -7.94 12.81
C PRO A 6 10.63 -8.53 11.45
N LEU A 7 9.62 -8.73 10.60
CA LEU A 7 9.81 -9.18 9.21
C LEU A 7 10.43 -8.10 8.32
N LEU A 8 10.10 -6.84 8.58
CA LEU A 8 10.56 -5.71 7.77
C LEU A 8 11.72 -5.00 8.44
N ALA A 9 12.64 -4.52 7.62
CA ALA A 9 13.71 -3.64 8.05
C ALA A 9 13.13 -2.45 8.82
N ASN A 10 13.71 -2.15 9.98
CA ASN A 10 13.40 -0.97 10.79
C ASN A 10 11.98 -0.90 11.39
N ALA A 11 11.35 -2.05 11.63
CA ALA A 11 9.96 -2.14 12.10
C ALA A 11 9.82 -2.67 13.54
N GLY A 12 10.54 -2.05 14.49
CA GLY A 12 10.54 -2.45 15.91
C GLY A 12 9.17 -2.41 16.60
N PHE A 13 9.05 -3.07 17.75
CA PHE A 13 7.78 -3.27 18.46
C PHE A 13 7.03 -1.97 18.76
N GLY A 14 7.72 -0.95 19.30
CA GLY A 14 7.09 0.35 19.59
C GLY A 14 6.49 1.02 18.36
N ARG A 15 7.18 0.96 17.21
CA ARG A 15 6.68 1.49 15.94
C ARG A 15 5.46 0.71 15.44
N ARG A 16 5.40 -0.60 15.69
CA ARG A 16 4.22 -1.42 15.37
C ARG A 16 3.02 -1.03 16.21
N VAL A 17 3.20 -0.76 17.50
CA VAL A 17 2.11 -0.26 18.36
C VAL A 17 1.58 1.08 17.84
N VAL A 18 2.48 2.02 17.49
CA VAL A 18 2.10 3.31 16.87
C VAL A 18 1.35 3.07 15.56
N ALA A 19 1.81 2.18 14.69
CA ALA A 19 1.11 1.86 13.45
C ALA A 19 -0.29 1.27 13.69
N CYS A 20 -0.45 0.37 14.68
CA CYS A 20 -1.74 -0.21 15.05
C CYS A 20 -2.74 0.85 15.53
N ILE A 21 -2.29 1.77 16.39
CA ILE A 21 -3.12 2.90 16.86
C ILE A 21 -3.51 3.79 15.68
N GLY A 22 -2.56 4.10 14.79
CA GLY A 22 -2.81 4.86 13.57
C GLY A 22 -3.84 4.20 12.66
N ALA A 23 -3.74 2.89 12.43
CA ALA A 23 -4.70 2.14 11.62
C ALA A 23 -6.10 2.13 12.25
N ALA A 24 -6.20 1.95 13.57
CA ALA A 24 -7.48 1.98 14.27
C ALA A 24 -8.16 3.36 14.17
N ILE A 25 -7.40 4.44 14.42
CA ILE A 25 -7.89 5.82 14.27
C ILE A 25 -8.25 6.10 12.80
N GLY A 26 -7.40 5.70 11.86
CA GLY A 26 -7.58 5.89 10.43
C GLY A 26 -8.87 5.27 9.92
N ILE A 27 -9.13 4.01 10.27
CA ILE A 27 -10.37 3.32 9.89
C ILE A 27 -11.59 3.95 10.58
N ALA A 28 -11.52 4.22 11.89
CA ALA A 28 -12.64 4.81 12.63
C ALA A 28 -13.04 6.18 12.08
N LEU A 29 -12.06 7.05 11.80
CA LEU A 29 -12.31 8.36 11.21
C LEU A 29 -12.79 8.26 9.76
N THR A 30 -12.25 7.32 8.97
CA THR A 30 -12.74 7.06 7.60
C THR A 30 -14.21 6.68 7.63
N MET A 31 -14.61 5.76 8.53
CA MET A 31 -16.01 5.38 8.71
C MET A 31 -16.88 6.56 9.16
N ALA A 32 -16.41 7.36 10.12
CA ALA A 32 -17.14 8.53 10.60
C ALA A 32 -17.39 9.57 9.49
N VAL A 33 -16.38 9.84 8.65
CA VAL A 33 -16.50 10.71 7.47
C VAL A 33 -17.47 10.12 6.46
N CYS A 34 -17.35 8.83 6.14
CA CYS A 34 -18.21 8.17 5.16
C CYS A 34 -19.67 8.08 5.62
N ALA A 35 -19.91 7.97 6.92
CA ALA A 35 -21.25 7.96 7.51
C ALA A 35 -22.01 9.29 7.35
N GLN A 36 -21.32 10.40 7.03
CA GLN A 36 -21.97 11.70 6.77
C GLN A 36 -22.56 11.82 5.35
N PHE A 37 -22.38 10.81 4.49
CA PHE A 37 -22.85 10.83 3.10
C PHE A 37 -24.10 9.92 2.94
N PRO A 38 -25.32 10.44 3.17
CA PRO A 38 -26.56 9.65 3.21
C PRO A 38 -26.98 9.01 1.87
N TRP A 39 -26.30 9.34 0.76
CA TRP A 39 -26.50 8.72 -0.56
C TRP A 39 -25.69 7.44 -0.76
N LEU A 40 -24.83 7.04 0.19
CA LEU A 40 -24.50 5.62 0.32
C LEU A 40 -25.78 4.94 0.84
N GLY A 41 -26.61 4.42 -0.07
CA GLY A 41 -27.89 3.80 0.27
C GLY A 41 -27.74 2.71 1.35
N SER A 42 -28.86 2.34 1.98
CA SER A 42 -28.91 1.39 3.12
C SER A 42 -28.17 0.06 2.89
N ASP A 43 -27.98 -0.32 1.62
CA ASP A 43 -27.49 -1.63 1.20
C ASP A 43 -26.02 -1.60 0.73
N LEU A 44 -25.40 -0.42 0.68
CA LEU A 44 -23.97 -0.27 0.39
C LEU A 44 -23.17 -0.22 1.70
N PRO A 45 -22.00 -0.90 1.77
CA PRO A 45 -21.17 -0.86 2.96
C PRO A 45 -20.59 0.55 3.15
N ILE A 46 -20.67 1.08 4.38
CA ILE A 46 -20.06 2.36 4.76
C ILE A 46 -18.55 2.33 4.47
N ILE A 47 -17.89 1.20 4.78
CA ILE A 47 -16.49 0.95 4.46
C ILE A 47 -16.35 -0.38 3.72
N VAL A 48 -15.60 -0.40 2.61
CA VAL A 48 -15.35 -1.66 1.90
C VAL A 48 -14.20 -2.43 2.56
N ALA A 49 -14.33 -3.76 2.63
CA ALA A 49 -13.34 -4.63 3.28
C ALA A 49 -11.88 -4.41 2.84
N PRO A 50 -11.57 -4.12 1.55
CA PRO A 50 -10.21 -3.79 1.12
C PRO A 50 -9.51 -2.69 1.93
N LEU A 51 -10.24 -1.73 2.51
CA LEU A 51 -9.63 -0.64 3.28
C LEU A 51 -8.92 -1.13 4.54
N GLY A 52 -9.30 -2.28 5.10
CA GLY A 52 -8.56 -2.88 6.21
C GLY A 52 -7.12 -3.20 5.79
N ALA A 53 -6.94 -3.80 4.61
CA ALA A 53 -5.61 -4.08 4.05
C ALA A 53 -4.90 -2.80 3.57
N SER A 54 -5.63 -1.82 3.03
CA SER A 54 -5.05 -0.50 2.72
C SER A 54 -4.51 0.19 3.98
N ALA A 55 -5.22 0.10 5.12
CA ALA A 55 -4.77 0.67 6.39
C ALA A 55 -3.50 -0.02 6.91
N VAL A 56 -3.36 -1.34 6.73
CA VAL A 56 -2.09 -2.02 7.04
C VAL A 56 -0.94 -1.39 6.25
N LEU A 57 -1.11 -1.17 4.95
CA LEU A 57 -0.06 -0.57 4.12
C LEU A 57 0.22 0.89 4.53
N VAL A 58 -0.82 1.72 4.58
CA VAL A 58 -0.69 3.16 4.86
C VAL A 58 -0.08 3.42 6.23
N PHE A 59 -0.44 2.66 7.27
CA PHE A 59 0.01 2.96 8.64
C PHE A 59 1.21 2.13 9.10
N ALA A 60 1.37 0.90 8.61
CA ALA A 60 2.44 0.00 9.07
C ALA A 60 3.68 0.00 8.16
N VAL A 61 3.53 0.40 6.90
CA VAL A 61 4.62 0.49 5.91
C VAL A 61 4.47 1.73 5.01
N PRO A 62 4.40 2.95 5.58
CA PRO A 62 4.10 4.17 4.82
C PRO A 62 5.08 4.46 3.69
N ALA A 63 6.33 4.00 3.79
CA ALA A 63 7.33 4.18 2.75
C ALA A 63 7.22 3.20 1.56
N SER A 64 6.37 2.17 1.66
CA SER A 64 6.14 1.25 0.54
C SER A 64 5.60 2.05 -0.66
N PRO A 65 6.15 1.84 -1.88
CA PRO A 65 5.56 2.37 -3.10
C PRO A 65 4.09 1.99 -3.25
N LEU A 66 3.68 0.81 -2.76
CA LEU A 66 2.31 0.29 -2.85
C LEU A 66 1.35 0.98 -1.86
N ALA A 67 1.88 1.67 -0.85
CA ALA A 67 1.11 2.42 0.14
C ALA A 67 0.89 3.88 -0.28
N GLN A 68 1.55 4.38 -1.34
CA GLN A 68 1.48 5.78 -1.73
C GLN A 68 0.07 6.19 -2.20
N PRO A 69 -0.29 7.49 -2.13
CA PRO A 69 -1.63 7.97 -2.45
C PRO A 69 -2.21 7.48 -3.78
N TRP A 70 -1.41 7.52 -4.87
CA TRP A 70 -1.88 7.11 -6.20
C TRP A 70 -2.18 5.61 -6.29
N PRO A 71 -1.29 4.70 -5.86
CA PRO A 71 -1.63 3.30 -5.68
C PRO A 71 -2.89 3.05 -4.86
N VAL A 72 -3.04 3.66 -3.68
CA VAL A 72 -4.21 3.41 -2.83
C VAL A 72 -5.51 3.85 -3.52
N VAL A 73 -5.57 5.11 -3.99
CA VAL A 73 -6.80 5.68 -4.58
C VAL A 73 -7.05 5.12 -5.97
N GLY A 74 -6.06 5.23 -6.86
CA GLY A 74 -6.17 4.77 -8.24
C GLY A 74 -6.31 3.26 -8.33
N GLY A 75 -5.58 2.50 -7.51
CA GLY A 75 -5.61 1.04 -7.51
C GLY A 75 -6.97 0.49 -7.08
N ASN A 76 -7.57 1.03 -6.02
CA ASN A 76 -8.90 0.61 -5.57
C ASN A 76 -9.99 0.99 -6.59
N ILE A 77 -10.02 2.25 -7.05
CA ILE A 77 -11.05 2.72 -8.01
C ILE A 77 -10.96 1.93 -9.32
N LEU A 78 -9.77 1.85 -9.93
CA LEU A 78 -9.58 1.17 -11.21
C LEU A 78 -9.92 -0.32 -11.12
N SER A 79 -9.51 -0.97 -10.04
CA SER A 79 -9.82 -2.39 -9.83
C SER A 79 -11.31 -2.63 -9.66
N THR A 80 -12.02 -1.77 -8.93
CA THR A 80 -13.48 -1.86 -8.81
C THR A 80 -14.18 -1.63 -10.15
N LEU A 81 -13.75 -0.66 -10.97
CA LEU A 81 -14.29 -0.46 -12.32
C LEU A 81 -14.11 -1.71 -13.19
N VAL A 82 -12.92 -2.34 -13.14
CA VAL A 82 -12.65 -3.61 -13.83
C VAL A 82 -13.58 -4.71 -13.31
N GLY A 83 -13.73 -4.84 -11.98
CA GLY A 83 -14.60 -5.85 -11.38
C GLY A 83 -16.06 -5.72 -11.81
N VAL A 84 -16.60 -4.51 -11.83
CA VAL A 84 -17.97 -4.23 -12.33
C VAL A 84 -18.09 -4.60 -13.81
N ALA A 85 -17.13 -4.21 -14.64
CA ALA A 85 -17.15 -4.52 -16.07
C ALA A 85 -17.11 -6.03 -16.34
N VAL A 86 -16.29 -6.78 -15.59
CA VAL A 86 -16.19 -8.23 -15.70
C VAL A 86 -17.45 -8.93 -15.19
N PHE A 87 -18.02 -8.47 -14.08
CA PHE A 87 -19.29 -8.98 -13.56
C PHE A 87 -20.42 -8.87 -14.59
N GLN A 88 -20.50 -7.73 -15.30
CA GLN A 88 -21.51 -7.53 -16.34
C GLN A 88 -21.25 -8.36 -17.61
N ALA A 89 -19.98 -8.69 -17.89
CA ALA A 89 -19.59 -9.41 -19.10
C ALA A 89 -19.61 -10.95 -18.97
N ILE A 90 -19.39 -11.48 -17.76
CA ILE A 90 -19.19 -12.92 -17.52
C ILE A 90 -20.27 -13.45 -16.56
N PRO A 91 -21.25 -14.24 -17.05
CA PRO A 91 -22.34 -14.76 -16.21
C PRO A 91 -21.88 -15.75 -15.12
N ASN A 92 -20.80 -16.49 -15.35
CA ASN A 92 -20.28 -17.43 -14.37
C ASN A 92 -19.48 -16.69 -13.29
N LEU A 93 -20.00 -16.65 -12.06
CA LEU A 93 -19.44 -15.86 -10.96
C LEU A 93 -18.00 -16.28 -10.59
N THR A 94 -17.71 -17.58 -10.55
CA THR A 94 -16.37 -18.09 -10.21
C THR A 94 -15.33 -17.67 -11.24
N LEU A 95 -15.69 -17.77 -12.53
CA LEU A 95 -14.82 -17.33 -13.62
C LEU A 95 -14.67 -15.80 -13.62
N ALA A 96 -15.77 -15.06 -13.45
CA ALA A 96 -15.77 -13.60 -13.37
C ALA A 96 -14.84 -13.11 -12.25
N ALA A 97 -14.88 -13.75 -11.08
CA ALA A 97 -14.05 -13.40 -9.94
C ALA A 97 -12.54 -13.52 -10.26
N GLY A 98 -12.12 -14.66 -10.83
CA GLY A 98 -10.72 -14.87 -11.22
C GLY A 98 -10.26 -13.91 -12.32
N VAL A 99 -11.10 -13.72 -13.34
CA VAL A 99 -10.80 -12.81 -14.47
C VAL A 99 -10.72 -11.36 -14.00
N ALA A 100 -11.63 -10.92 -13.13
CA ALA A 100 -11.63 -9.57 -12.58
C ALA A 100 -10.34 -9.25 -11.83
N VAL A 101 -9.89 -10.16 -10.94
CA VAL A 101 -8.65 -9.98 -10.19
C VAL A 101 -7.45 -9.95 -11.13
N GLY A 102 -7.37 -10.87 -12.10
CA GLY A 102 -6.26 -10.91 -13.07
C GLY A 102 -6.17 -9.64 -13.93
N ILE A 103 -7.30 -9.16 -14.46
CA ILE A 103 -7.33 -7.91 -15.25
C ILE A 103 -7.05 -6.71 -14.35
N ALA A 104 -7.54 -6.69 -13.11
CA ALA A 104 -7.26 -5.60 -12.18
C ALA A 104 -5.76 -5.48 -11.88
N ILE A 105 -5.06 -6.59 -11.64
CA ILE A 105 -3.60 -6.60 -11.45
C ILE A 105 -2.89 -6.04 -12.68
N LEU A 106 -3.29 -6.46 -13.89
CA LEU A 106 -2.73 -5.94 -15.13
C LEU A 106 -2.96 -4.43 -15.26
N MET A 107 -4.19 -3.97 -15.08
CA MET A 107 -4.56 -2.56 -15.23
C MET A 107 -3.86 -1.67 -14.21
N MET A 108 -3.78 -2.10 -12.95
CA MET A 108 -3.02 -1.37 -11.93
C MET A 108 -1.53 -1.29 -12.27
N SER A 109 -0.96 -2.37 -12.82
CA SER A 109 0.45 -2.39 -13.24
C SER A 109 0.71 -1.41 -14.39
N LEU A 110 -0.17 -1.39 -15.40
CA LEU A 110 -0.10 -0.47 -16.55
C LEU A 110 -0.26 1.00 -16.12
N CYS A 111 -1.16 1.27 -15.17
CA CYS A 111 -1.41 2.62 -14.65
C CYS A 111 -0.48 3.03 -13.50
N ARG A 112 0.49 2.17 -13.14
CA ARG A 112 1.47 2.39 -12.05
C ARG A 112 0.79 2.69 -10.70
N CYS A 113 -0.37 2.09 -10.47
CA CYS A 113 -1.14 2.18 -9.23
C CYS A 113 -1.33 0.80 -8.58
N LEU A 114 -0.34 -0.10 -8.71
CA LEU A 114 -0.38 -1.42 -8.09
C LEU A 114 -0.59 -1.30 -6.57
N HIS A 115 -1.75 -1.75 -6.12
CA HIS A 115 -2.17 -1.74 -4.74
C HIS A 115 -2.88 -3.07 -4.46
N PRO A 116 -2.26 -4.00 -3.71
CA PRO A 116 -2.84 -5.33 -3.49
C PRO A 116 -4.30 -5.34 -3.00
N PRO A 117 -4.74 -4.42 -2.10
CA PRO A 117 -6.15 -4.29 -1.75
C PRO A 117 -7.09 -4.03 -2.92
N GLY A 118 -6.61 -3.43 -4.02
CA GLY A 118 -7.35 -3.27 -5.27
C GLY A 118 -7.82 -4.60 -5.86
N GLY A 119 -7.02 -5.68 -5.74
CA GLY A 119 -7.47 -7.02 -6.14
C GLY A 119 -8.70 -7.48 -5.37
N ALA A 120 -8.75 -7.21 -4.06
CA ALA A 120 -9.94 -7.47 -3.25
C ALA A 120 -11.11 -6.54 -3.61
N ALA A 121 -10.84 -5.30 -4.04
CA ALA A 121 -11.86 -4.36 -4.51
C ALA A 121 -12.50 -4.81 -5.84
N ALA A 122 -11.72 -5.35 -6.78
CA ALA A 122 -12.22 -5.99 -7.99
C ALA A 122 -13.08 -7.22 -7.66
N LEU A 123 -12.58 -8.08 -6.77
CA LEU A 123 -13.32 -9.27 -6.33
C LEU A 123 -14.65 -8.88 -5.67
N THR A 124 -14.65 -7.88 -4.79
CA THR A 124 -15.85 -7.38 -4.09
C THR A 124 -16.91 -6.89 -5.07
N ALA A 125 -16.53 -6.24 -6.17
CA ALA A 125 -17.49 -5.83 -7.20
C ALA A 125 -18.17 -7.01 -7.90
N VAL A 126 -17.50 -8.16 -7.98
CA VAL A 126 -18.04 -9.38 -8.58
C VAL A 126 -18.91 -10.14 -7.59
N ILE A 127 -18.39 -10.44 -6.40
CA ILE A 127 -19.07 -11.30 -5.40
C ILE A 127 -19.90 -10.52 -4.38
N GLY A 128 -20.10 -9.22 -4.62
CA GLY A 128 -20.83 -8.30 -3.74
C GLY A 128 -22.32 -8.61 -3.62
N SER A 129 -22.99 -7.83 -2.77
CA SER A 129 -24.45 -7.88 -2.62
C SER A 129 -25.18 -7.32 -3.84
N ALA A 130 -26.50 -7.54 -3.92
CA ALA A 130 -27.35 -6.92 -4.94
C ALA A 130 -27.19 -5.40 -4.97
N GLY A 131 -27.12 -4.73 -3.80
CA GLY A 131 -26.88 -3.28 -3.74
C GLY A 131 -25.55 -2.84 -4.37
N ILE A 132 -24.49 -3.65 -4.28
CA ILE A 132 -23.21 -3.38 -4.95
C ILE A 132 -23.36 -3.54 -6.48
N HIS A 133 -24.06 -4.58 -6.92
CA HIS A 133 -24.30 -4.82 -8.35
C HIS A 133 -25.19 -3.75 -8.98
N ASP A 134 -26.24 -3.32 -8.27
CA ASP A 134 -27.17 -2.26 -8.70
C ASP A 134 -26.47 -0.90 -8.78
N ALA A 135 -25.54 -0.62 -7.86
CA ALA A 135 -24.72 0.59 -7.92
C ALA A 135 -23.80 0.62 -9.15
N GLY A 136 -23.44 -0.55 -9.71
CA GLY A 136 -22.60 -0.68 -10.90
C GLY A 136 -21.32 0.14 -10.78
N TYR A 137 -21.01 0.95 -11.79
CA TYR A 137 -19.79 1.76 -11.80
C TYR A 137 -19.75 2.84 -10.72
N ALA A 138 -20.90 3.27 -10.17
CA ALA A 138 -20.93 4.24 -9.08
C ALA A 138 -20.24 3.70 -7.82
N PHE A 139 -20.29 2.36 -7.61
CA PHE A 139 -19.64 1.69 -6.49
C PHE A 139 -18.12 2.01 -6.39
N ALA A 140 -17.45 2.13 -7.54
CA ALA A 140 -16.02 2.45 -7.61
C ALA A 140 -15.68 3.84 -7.07
N PHE A 141 -16.61 4.79 -7.15
CA PHE A 141 -16.41 6.16 -6.66
C PHE A 141 -16.98 6.31 -5.25
N ALA A 142 -18.20 5.82 -5.03
CA ALA A 142 -18.88 5.81 -3.75
C ALA A 142 -19.45 4.41 -3.49
N PRO A 143 -18.96 3.66 -2.48
CA PRO A 143 -18.09 4.10 -1.39
C PRO A 143 -16.57 4.02 -1.66
N VAL A 144 -16.09 3.29 -2.67
CA VAL A 144 -14.68 2.86 -2.74
C VAL A 144 -13.69 4.03 -2.83
N GLY A 145 -13.93 4.97 -3.75
CA GLY A 145 -13.10 6.15 -3.93
C GLY A 145 -13.09 7.07 -2.72
N ILE A 146 -14.27 7.37 -2.15
CA ILE A 146 -14.42 8.20 -0.94
C ILE A 146 -13.64 7.58 0.22
N ASN A 147 -13.82 6.29 0.47
CA ASN A 147 -13.09 5.56 1.50
C ASN A 147 -11.56 5.67 1.31
N SER A 148 -11.09 5.48 0.08
CA SER A 148 -9.66 5.51 -0.24
C SER A 148 -9.07 6.90 -0.03
N ILE A 149 -9.76 7.95 -0.48
CA ILE A 149 -9.34 9.35 -0.31
C ILE A 149 -9.33 9.75 1.17
N ALA A 150 -10.37 9.38 1.92
CA ALA A 150 -10.45 9.67 3.35
C ALA A 150 -9.30 8.99 4.11
N LEU A 151 -9.09 7.68 3.88
CA LEU A 151 -8.02 6.93 4.54
C LEU A 151 -6.63 7.52 4.25
N VAL A 152 -6.35 7.86 2.98
CA VAL A 152 -5.07 8.48 2.59
C VAL A 152 -4.91 9.84 3.24
N SER A 153 -5.97 10.67 3.25
CA SER A 153 -5.92 12.01 3.86
C SER A 153 -5.62 11.94 5.36
N ILE A 154 -6.25 10.99 6.06
CA ILE A 154 -6.00 10.74 7.48
C ILE A 154 -4.59 10.19 7.69
N GLY A 155 -4.13 9.28 6.82
CA GLY A 155 -2.76 8.76 6.84
C GLY A 155 -1.71 9.86 6.70
N ILE A 156 -1.91 10.80 5.78
CA ILE A 156 -1.03 11.97 5.60
C ILE A 156 -0.98 12.81 6.88
N PHE A 157 -2.14 13.09 7.48
CA PHE A 157 -2.18 13.87 8.72
C PHE A 157 -1.51 13.13 9.89
N TYR A 158 -1.79 11.84 10.03
CA TYR A 158 -1.24 10.99 11.08
C TYR A 158 0.29 10.94 11.04
N HIS A 159 0.87 10.64 9.88
CA HIS A 159 2.32 10.47 9.74
C HIS A 159 3.10 11.77 9.86
N ARG A 160 2.49 12.90 9.47
CA ARG A 160 3.03 14.24 9.77
C ARG A 160 3.20 14.48 11.28
N MET A 161 2.37 13.87 12.12
CA MET A 161 2.48 13.97 13.58
C MET A 161 3.46 12.97 14.18
N THR A 162 3.71 11.83 13.51
CA THR A 162 4.57 10.75 14.02
C THR A 162 5.98 10.71 13.42
N LEU A 163 6.42 11.79 12.76
CA LEU A 163 7.75 11.96 12.14
C LEU A 163 8.11 10.93 11.04
N LEU A 164 7.12 10.19 10.53
CA LEU A 164 7.30 9.26 9.41
C LEU A 164 6.98 9.96 8.09
N SER A 165 7.70 9.61 7.02
CA SER A 165 7.50 10.26 5.72
C SER A 165 6.32 9.62 4.99
N TYR A 166 5.16 10.27 5.02
CA TYR A 166 4.02 9.90 4.18
C TYR A 166 3.30 11.14 3.61
N PRO A 167 3.23 11.31 2.28
CA PRO A 167 3.80 10.43 1.24
C PRO A 167 5.33 10.36 1.32
N HIS A 168 5.90 9.21 0.97
CA HIS A 168 7.34 9.00 1.05
C HIS A 168 8.03 9.59 -0.19
N GLU A 169 9.06 10.40 0.05
CA GLU A 169 9.89 10.98 -1.00
C GLU A 169 11.16 10.13 -1.17
N PRO A 170 11.39 9.53 -2.35
CA PRO A 170 12.61 8.78 -2.61
C PRO A 170 13.86 9.66 -2.45
N ALA A 171 14.94 9.06 -1.95
CA ALA A 171 16.23 9.75 -1.83
C ALA A 171 16.72 10.29 -3.19
N THR A 172 17.18 11.55 -3.22
CA THR A 172 17.68 12.18 -4.44
C THR A 172 19.05 11.63 -4.84
N PRO A 173 19.43 11.66 -6.13
CA PRO A 173 20.77 11.25 -6.57
C PRO A 173 21.92 12.00 -5.90
N ALA A 174 21.69 13.26 -5.52
CA ALA A 174 22.67 14.06 -4.78
C ALA A 174 22.85 13.57 -3.34
N ALA A 175 21.74 13.24 -2.64
CA ALA A 175 21.79 12.65 -1.31
C ALA A 175 22.47 11.27 -1.32
N ILE A 176 22.15 10.43 -2.33
CA ILE A 176 22.82 9.14 -2.54
C ILE A 176 24.32 9.35 -2.75
N LYS A 177 24.73 10.32 -3.57
CA LYS A 177 26.14 10.59 -3.84
C LYS A 177 26.88 11.14 -2.61
N ALA A 178 26.24 11.96 -1.79
CA ALA A 178 26.82 12.51 -0.57
C ALA A 178 27.00 11.45 0.54
N ALA A 179 26.18 10.40 0.56
CA ALA A 179 26.25 9.32 1.53
C ALA A 179 27.30 8.23 1.21
N VAL A 180 27.86 8.22 -0.01
CA VAL A 180 28.82 7.18 -0.44
C VAL A 180 30.25 7.62 -0.14
N GLU A 181 30.77 7.18 1.00
CA GLU A 181 32.20 7.21 1.32
C GLU A 181 32.96 6.13 0.51
N PRO A 182 34.18 6.41 0.03
CA PRO A 182 34.98 5.42 -0.69
C PRO A 182 35.53 4.34 0.27
N GLY A 183 34.78 3.25 0.47
CA GLY A 183 35.22 2.17 1.39
C GLY A 183 34.60 0.77 1.21
N GLY A 184 33.56 0.60 0.38
CA GLY A 184 32.73 -0.61 0.43
C GLY A 184 31.79 -0.60 1.64
N VAL A 185 30.71 -1.37 1.57
CA VAL A 185 29.60 -1.44 2.53
C VAL A 185 29.72 -2.75 3.30
N LEU A 186 29.86 -2.67 4.61
CA LEU A 186 29.77 -3.82 5.51
C LEU A 186 28.30 -4.06 5.92
N PRO A 187 27.91 -5.30 6.27
CA PRO A 187 26.57 -5.57 6.81
C PRO A 187 26.22 -4.69 8.03
N ALA A 188 27.19 -4.40 8.89
CA ALA A 188 27.01 -3.52 10.05
C ALA A 188 26.69 -2.06 9.66
N ASP A 189 27.15 -1.60 8.49
CA ASP A 189 26.84 -0.26 7.97
C ASP A 189 25.38 -0.18 7.53
N ILE A 190 24.82 -1.29 7.02
CA ILE A 190 23.40 -1.42 6.66
C ILE A 190 22.55 -1.34 7.93
N ASP A 191 22.90 -2.09 8.97
CA ASP A 191 22.18 -2.07 10.25
C ASP A 191 22.20 -0.66 10.88
N ALA A 192 23.35 0.03 10.84
CA ALA A 192 23.47 1.40 11.32
C ALA A 192 22.60 2.36 10.50
N ALA A 193 22.65 2.28 9.17
CA ALA A 193 21.83 3.11 8.28
C ALA A 193 20.32 2.87 8.50
N LEU A 194 19.91 1.61 8.69
CA LEU A 194 18.52 1.26 8.99
C LEU A 194 18.08 1.79 10.35
N ALA A 195 18.95 1.80 11.37
CA ALA A 195 18.65 2.32 12.70
C ALA A 195 18.46 3.85 12.72
N GLU A 196 19.23 4.58 11.90
CA GLU A 196 19.11 6.04 11.78
C GLU A 196 17.96 6.47 10.88
N THR A 197 17.54 5.61 9.95
CA THR A 197 16.40 5.90 9.08
C THR A 197 15.09 5.80 9.88
N PRO A 198 14.11 6.70 9.72
CA PRO A 198 12.82 6.58 10.39
C PRO A 198 11.84 5.63 9.68
N ASP A 199 11.97 5.47 8.37
CA ASP A 199 11.03 4.70 7.55
C ASP A 199 11.32 3.19 7.54
N ALA A 200 10.27 2.36 7.48
CA ALA A 200 10.38 0.92 7.26
C ALA A 200 10.35 0.61 5.75
N TYR A 201 11.27 -0.22 5.28
CA TYR A 201 11.34 -0.60 3.87
C TYR A 201 10.57 -1.89 3.58
N ASP A 202 9.93 -1.92 2.42
CA ASP A 202 9.18 -3.08 1.90
C ASP A 202 10.13 -4.10 1.24
N ILE A 203 11.17 -4.48 1.98
CA ILE A 203 12.17 -5.47 1.60
C ILE A 203 12.69 -6.17 2.86
N ALA A 204 12.94 -7.47 2.77
CA ALA A 204 13.58 -8.21 3.85
C ALA A 204 15.03 -7.71 4.04
N PRO A 205 15.53 -7.59 5.29
CA PRO A 205 16.91 -7.17 5.55
C PRO A 205 17.96 -8.04 4.82
N GLU A 206 17.69 -9.34 4.70
CA GLU A 206 18.57 -10.30 4.03
C GLU A 206 18.62 -10.04 2.51
N ASP A 207 17.47 -9.76 1.89
CA ASP A 207 17.39 -9.42 0.47
C ASP A 207 18.04 -8.07 0.16
N LEU A 208 17.91 -7.10 1.06
CA LEU A 208 18.60 -5.81 0.95
C LEU A 208 20.13 -6.00 0.97
N THR A 209 20.62 -6.82 1.90
CA THR A 209 22.05 -7.16 2.01
C THR A 209 22.54 -7.84 0.74
N LEU A 210 21.80 -8.84 0.23
CA LEU A 210 22.13 -9.53 -1.02
C LEU A 210 22.20 -8.59 -2.23
N LEU A 211 21.24 -7.66 -2.36
CA LEU A 211 21.23 -6.69 -3.45
C LEU A 211 22.46 -5.77 -3.38
N LEU A 212 22.84 -5.33 -2.18
CA LEU A 212 24.02 -4.48 -1.99
C LEU A 212 25.31 -5.22 -2.34
N GLU A 213 25.52 -6.44 -1.83
CA GLU A 213 26.70 -7.26 -2.16
C GLU A 213 26.82 -7.50 -3.67
N ARG A 214 25.70 -7.78 -4.36
CA ARG A 214 25.68 -7.91 -5.82
C ARG A 214 26.06 -6.59 -6.51
N ALA A 215 25.54 -5.46 -6.05
CA ALA A 215 25.88 -4.16 -6.60
C ALA A 215 27.38 -3.84 -6.43
N GLU A 216 27.96 -4.16 -5.27
CA GLU A 216 29.39 -4.02 -5.02
C GLU A 216 30.24 -4.89 -5.94
N HIS A 217 29.83 -6.15 -6.15
CA HIS A 217 30.51 -7.05 -7.06
C HIS A 217 30.60 -6.45 -8.46
N PHE A 218 29.48 -5.98 -9.01
CA PHE A 218 29.45 -5.33 -10.33
C PHE A 218 30.26 -4.02 -10.37
N ALA A 219 30.28 -3.24 -9.28
CA ALA A 219 31.12 -2.06 -9.17
C ALA A 219 32.63 -2.41 -9.22
N LYS A 220 33.05 -3.47 -8.51
CA LYS A 220 34.42 -3.99 -8.53
C LYS A 220 34.80 -4.50 -9.93
N VAL A 221 33.91 -5.22 -10.61
CA VAL A 221 34.13 -5.69 -12.00
C VAL A 221 34.29 -4.51 -12.96
N ARG A 222 33.44 -3.48 -12.88
CA ARG A 222 33.52 -2.30 -13.73
C ARG A 222 34.85 -1.55 -13.58
N ARG A 223 35.38 -1.44 -12.35
CA ARG A 223 36.64 -0.74 -12.06
C ARG A 223 37.90 -1.50 -12.54
N LYS A 224 37.78 -2.79 -12.85
CA LYS A 224 38.89 -3.63 -13.36
C LYS A 224 38.98 -3.62 -14.90
N LYS A 225 37.99 -3.07 -15.60
CA LYS A 225 38.01 -2.83 -17.06
C LYS A 225 38.48 -1.40 -17.33
#